data_AF-A0A5F2C1X3-F1
#
_entry.id   AF-A0A5F2C1X3-F1
#
_cell.length_a   1.000
_cell.length_b   1.000
_cell.length_c   1.000
_cell.angle_alpha   90.00
_cell.angle_beta   90.00
_cell.angle_gamma   90.00
#
_symmetry.space_group_name_H-M   'P 1'
#
loop_
_entity.id
_entity.type
_entity.pdbx_description
1 polymer ?
#
loop_
_entity_poly.entity_id
_entity_poly.type
_entity_poly.pdbx_seq_one_letter_code
_entity_poly.pdbx_strand_id
1 'polypeptide(L)'
;MKSNSRKKRKKIYKFKAEDFYKILDHQDYRCILTGRELLPESTNSEHIVPLRKGGNHEFNNICHVVAPLSKLKRYYTEEEIVHLAADIIKWKGEEYGYKEIRINFKKKK
;
A
#
# COMPACT_ATOMS: atom_id res chain seq x y z
N MET A 1 2.26 14.65 50.75
CA MET A 1 2.18 15.00 49.32
C MET A 1 2.31 13.72 48.50
N LYS A 2 1.26 13.26 47.81
CA LYS A 2 1.35 12.13 46.88
C LYS A 2 1.17 12.65 45.45
N SER A 3 2.27 12.83 44.73
CA SER A 3 2.27 13.20 43.32
C SER A 3 1.71 12.03 42.51
N ASN A 4 0.45 12.12 42.13
CA ASN A 4 -0.22 11.13 41.29
C ASN A 4 0.19 11.35 39.83
N SER A 5 1.33 10.80 39.41
CA SER A 5 1.79 10.87 38.02
C SER A 5 0.96 9.91 37.15
N ARG A 6 -0.21 10.37 36.72
CA ARG A 6 -0.98 9.70 35.66
C ARG A 6 -0.12 9.72 34.39
N LYS A 7 0.63 8.64 34.13
CA LYS A 7 1.27 8.39 32.83
C LYS A 7 0.21 8.57 31.75
N LYS A 8 0.32 9.62 30.91
CA LYS A 8 -0.55 9.83 29.74
C LYS A 8 -0.49 8.54 28.91
N ARG A 9 -1.61 7.83 28.79
CA ARG A 9 -1.73 6.68 27.89
C ARG A 9 -1.36 7.15 26.48
N LYS A 10 -0.42 6.47 25.81
CA LYS A 10 -0.13 6.74 24.39
C LYS A 10 -1.44 6.65 23.61
N LYS A 11 -1.78 7.69 22.85
CA LYS A 11 -2.95 7.66 21.97
C LYS A 11 -2.69 6.61 20.89
N ILE A 12 -3.52 5.57 20.87
CA ILE A 12 -3.50 4.56 19.81
C ILE A 12 -4.11 5.20 18.57
N TYR A 13 -3.40 5.16 17.44
CA TYR A 13 -3.93 5.66 16.17
C TYR A 13 -5.20 4.90 15.79
N LYS A 14 -6.20 5.65 15.30
CA LYS A 14 -7.44 5.11 14.78
C LYS A 14 -7.67 5.77 13.43
N PHE A 15 -7.75 4.96 12.39
CA PHE A 15 -8.07 5.41 11.04
C PHE A 15 -9.50 5.97 10.98
N LYS A 16 -9.66 7.15 10.38
CA LYS A 16 -10.96 7.82 10.23
C LYS A 16 -11.26 8.17 8.78
N ALA A 17 -12.50 8.60 8.53
CA ALA A 17 -12.93 9.07 7.21
C ALA A 17 -12.08 10.24 6.70
N GLU A 18 -11.68 11.17 7.58
CA GLU A 18 -10.83 12.29 7.16
C GLU A 18 -9.44 11.83 6.71
N ASP A 19 -8.90 10.76 7.33
CA ASP A 19 -7.63 10.17 6.92
C ASP A 19 -7.77 9.50 5.56
N PHE A 20 -8.91 8.86 5.28
CA PHE A 20 -9.20 8.27 3.98
C PHE A 20 -9.13 9.31 2.86
N TYR A 21 -9.84 10.44 2.98
CA TYR A 21 -9.81 11.47 1.94
C TYR A 21 -8.45 12.15 1.81
N LYS A 22 -7.75 12.42 2.92
CA LYS A 22 -6.37 12.95 2.86
C LYS A 22 -5.43 12.06 2.06
N ILE A 23 -5.53 10.74 2.24
CA ILE A 23 -4.69 9.78 1.51
C ILE A 23 -5.09 9.74 0.03
N LEU A 24 -6.38 9.84 -0.31
CA LEU A 24 -6.82 9.98 -1.70
C LEU A 24 -6.19 11.20 -2.37
N ASP A 25 -6.28 12.36 -1.72
CA ASP A 25 -5.70 13.62 -2.22
C ASP A 25 -4.19 13.50 -2.39
N HIS A 26 -3.48 12.92 -1.40
CA HIS A 26 -2.03 12.71 -1.46
C HIS A 26 -1.60 11.74 -2.57
N GLN A 27 -2.48 10.82 -2.96
CA GLN A 27 -2.24 9.86 -4.04
C GLN A 27 -2.79 10.34 -5.40
N ASP A 28 -3.24 11.58 -5.52
CA ASP A 28 -3.88 12.12 -6.73
C ASP A 28 -5.03 11.22 -7.23
N TYR A 29 -5.80 10.65 -6.29
CA TYR A 29 -6.88 9.70 -6.59
C TYR A 29 -6.41 8.50 -7.44
N ARG A 30 -5.15 8.08 -7.29
CA ARG A 30 -4.58 6.92 -8.01
C ARG A 30 -4.10 5.82 -7.08
N CYS A 31 -4.33 4.58 -7.50
CA CYS A 31 -3.84 3.40 -6.81
C CYS A 31 -2.31 3.37 -6.86
N ILE A 32 -1.65 3.29 -5.70
CA ILE A 32 -0.18 3.28 -5.64
C ILE A 32 0.48 2.16 -6.46
N LEU A 33 -0.20 1.03 -6.66
CA LEU A 33 0.36 -0.15 -7.36
C LEU A 33 0.07 -0.17 -8.85
N THR A 34 -1.03 0.45 -9.31
CA THR A 34 -1.50 0.29 -10.70
C THR A 34 -1.72 1.61 -11.43
N GLY A 35 -1.73 2.74 -10.72
CA GLY A 35 -2.09 4.04 -11.27
C GLY A 35 -3.55 4.17 -11.68
N ARG A 36 -4.40 3.15 -11.50
CA ARG A 36 -5.84 3.22 -11.75
C ARG A 36 -6.50 4.25 -10.84
N GLU A 37 -7.54 4.90 -11.35
CA GLU A 37 -8.38 5.80 -10.59
C GLU A 37 -8.96 5.10 -9.36
N LEU A 38 -8.99 5.83 -8.24
CA LEU A 38 -9.57 5.43 -6.98
C LEU A 38 -10.86 6.20 -6.76
N LEU A 39 -11.97 5.46 -6.70
CA LEU A 39 -13.26 5.97 -6.23
C LEU A 39 -13.50 5.47 -4.80
N PRO A 40 -14.16 6.23 -3.92
CA PRO A 40 -14.42 5.80 -2.55
C PRO A 40 -15.04 4.39 -2.43
N GLU A 41 -15.88 4.00 -3.40
CA GLU A 41 -16.60 2.73 -3.41
C GLU A 41 -15.73 1.53 -3.83
N SER A 42 -14.61 1.78 -4.52
CA SER A 42 -13.72 0.74 -5.07
C SER A 42 -12.32 0.75 -4.46
N THR A 43 -12.15 1.51 -3.37
CA THR A 43 -10.86 1.76 -2.71
C THR A 43 -10.78 1.13 -1.34
N ASN A 44 -9.66 0.46 -1.07
CA ASN A 44 -9.35 -0.09 0.24
C ASN A 44 -8.08 0.54 0.79
N SER A 45 -8.10 0.85 2.08
CA SER A 45 -6.94 1.31 2.83
C SER A 45 -6.16 0.13 3.38
N GLU A 46 -4.87 0.07 3.08
CA GLU A 46 -3.95 -0.98 3.49
C GLU A 46 -2.64 -0.38 3.97
N HIS A 47 -1.79 -1.20 4.60
CA HIS A 47 -0.50 -0.71 5.07
C HIS A 47 0.55 -0.66 3.95
N ILE A 48 1.35 0.42 3.87
CA ILE A 48 2.49 0.54 2.93
C ILE A 48 3.50 -0.58 3.20
N VAL A 49 3.92 -0.75 4.46
CA VAL A 49 4.62 -1.94 4.94
C VAL A 49 3.61 -2.79 5.72
N PRO A 50 3.35 -4.04 5.31
CA PRO A 50 2.45 -4.92 6.06
C PRO A 50 2.86 -5.08 7.53
N LEU A 51 1.88 -5.16 8.44
CA LEU A 51 2.15 -5.35 9.87
C LEU A 51 3.04 -6.58 10.16
N ARG A 52 2.79 -7.69 9.45
CA ARG A 52 3.58 -8.93 9.58
C ARG A 52 5.05 -8.78 9.15
N LYS A 53 5.36 -7.72 8.39
CA LYS A 53 6.68 -7.41 7.85
C LYS A 53 7.32 -6.22 8.57
N GLY A 54 6.88 -5.93 9.80
CA GLY A 54 7.43 -4.86 10.63
C GLY A 54 6.79 -3.49 10.42
N GLY A 55 5.72 -3.39 9.63
CA GLY A 55 4.94 -2.16 9.52
C GLY A 55 4.17 -1.83 10.80
N ASN A 56 3.79 -0.57 10.96
CA ASN A 56 2.98 -0.08 12.09
C ASN A 56 1.57 0.35 11.64
N HIS A 57 0.64 0.44 12.59
CA HIS A 57 -0.68 1.01 12.33
C HIS A 57 -0.67 2.51 12.66
N GLU A 58 -0.12 3.30 11.75
CA GLU A 58 0.01 4.77 11.84
C GLU A 58 -0.34 5.39 10.49
N PHE A 59 -0.80 6.65 10.47
CA PHE A 59 -1.25 7.35 9.24
C PHE A 59 -0.23 7.27 8.10
N ASN A 60 1.05 7.48 8.41
CA ASN A 60 2.14 7.48 7.42
C ASN A 60 2.47 6.11 6.83
N ASN A 61 1.89 5.04 7.37
CA ASN A 61 2.02 3.69 6.83
C ASN A 61 0.70 3.19 6.24
N ILE A 62 -0.28 4.06 5.97
CA ILE A 62 -1.52 3.71 5.26
C ILE A 62 -1.44 4.21 3.82
N CYS A 63 -1.95 3.41 2.88
CA CYS A 63 -2.08 3.72 1.47
C CYS A 63 -3.40 3.17 0.93
N HIS A 64 -3.83 3.70 -0.20
CA HIS A 64 -5.02 3.25 -0.90
C HIS A 64 -4.69 2.46 -2.16
N VAL A 65 -5.40 1.36 -2.32
CA VAL A 65 -5.35 0.49 -3.49
C VAL A 65 -6.76 0.16 -3.98
N VAL A 66 -6.89 -0.22 -5.24
CA VAL A 66 -8.15 -0.79 -5.74
C VAL A 66 -8.48 -2.08 -4.98
N ALA A 67 -9.77 -2.31 -4.71
CA ALA A 67 -10.24 -3.41 -3.87
C ALA A 67 -9.62 -4.80 -4.19
N PRO A 68 -9.44 -5.21 -5.47
CA PRO A 68 -8.82 -6.49 -5.80
C PRO A 68 -7.39 -6.68 -5.26
N LEU A 69 -6.65 -5.60 -5.00
CA LEU A 69 -5.27 -5.65 -4.52
C LEU A 69 -5.14 -5.61 -3.00
N SER A 70 -6.22 -5.33 -2.27
CA SER A 70 -6.18 -5.19 -0.79
C SER A 70 -5.58 -6.42 -0.12
N LYS A 71 -6.00 -7.61 -0.54
CA LYS A 71 -5.47 -8.86 0.03
C LYS A 71 -3.99 -9.06 -0.29
N LEU A 72 -3.50 -8.66 -1.46
CA LEU A 72 -2.07 -8.73 -1.74
C LEU A 72 -1.29 -7.75 -0.86
N LYS A 73 -1.74 -6.50 -0.79
CA LYS A 73 -1.09 -5.43 -0.01
C LYS A 73 -1.03 -5.72 1.49
N ARG A 74 -1.98 -6.47 2.03
CA ARG A 74 -1.96 -6.95 3.41
C ARG A 74 -0.85 -7.97 3.69
N TYR A 75 -0.39 -8.72 2.67
CA TYR A 75 0.54 -9.85 2.82
C TYR A 75 1.95 -9.55 2.30
N TYR A 76 2.05 -8.71 1.28
CA TYR A 76 3.26 -8.49 0.52
C TYR A 76 3.65 -7.01 0.49
N THR A 77 4.95 -6.74 0.41
CA THR A 77 5.46 -5.39 0.09
C THR A 77 5.14 -5.07 -1.37
N GLU A 78 5.25 -3.80 -1.74
CA GLU A 78 5.11 -3.38 -3.14
C GLU A 78 6.08 -4.12 -4.06
N GLU A 79 7.36 -4.20 -3.67
CA GLU A 79 8.40 -4.93 -4.41
C GLU A 79 8.02 -6.40 -4.66
N GLU A 80 7.54 -7.09 -3.63
CA GLU A 80 7.09 -8.49 -3.75
C GLU A 80 5.89 -8.63 -4.70
N ILE A 81 4.95 -7.69 -4.65
CA ILE A 81 3.79 -7.69 -5.56
C ILE A 81 4.24 -7.46 -7.00
N VAL A 82 5.17 -6.53 -7.24
CA VAL A 82 5.71 -6.27 -8.58
C VAL A 82 6.43 -7.50 -9.13
N HIS A 83 7.23 -8.19 -8.30
CA HIS A 83 7.88 -9.43 -8.72
C HIS A 83 6.88 -10.55 -9.00
N LEU A 84 5.85 -10.73 -8.16
CA LEU A 84 4.76 -11.68 -8.42
C LEU A 84 4.04 -11.35 -9.73
N ALA A 85 3.75 -10.08 -9.99
CA ALA A 85 3.13 -9.64 -11.24
C ALA A 85 4.03 -9.94 -12.44
N ALA A 86 5.34 -9.69 -12.34
CA ALA A 86 6.30 -10.02 -13.39
C ALA A 86 6.32 -11.53 -13.68
N ASP A 87 6.34 -12.38 -12.65
CA ASP A 87 6.28 -13.84 -12.82
C ASP A 87 4.99 -14.29 -13.50
N ILE A 88 3.84 -13.70 -13.12
CA ILE A 88 2.54 -13.96 -13.77
C ILE A 88 2.59 -13.55 -15.25
N ILE A 89 3.10 -12.36 -15.57
CA ILE A 89 3.19 -11.89 -16.97
C ILE A 89 4.18 -12.75 -17.77
N LYS A 90 5.28 -13.17 -17.17
CA LYS A 90 6.24 -14.07 -17.82
C LYS A 90 5.64 -15.45 -18.14
N TRP A 91 4.83 -16.00 -17.23
CA TRP A 91 4.26 -17.34 -17.39
C TRP A 91 2.95 -17.35 -18.20
N LYS A 92 2.07 -16.38 -17.96
CA LYS A 92 0.71 -16.31 -18.50
C LYS A 92 0.47 -15.14 -19.44
N GLY A 93 1.34 -14.13 -19.46
CA GLY A 93 1.08 -12.88 -20.17
C GLY A 93 0.73 -13.07 -21.63
N GLU A 94 1.41 -13.99 -22.34
CA GLU A 94 1.17 -14.23 -23.77
C GLU A 94 -0.27 -14.67 -24.05
N GLU A 95 -0.90 -15.46 -23.17
CA GLU A 95 -2.31 -15.87 -23.27
C GLU A 95 -3.28 -14.68 -23.21
N TYR A 96 -2.85 -13.55 -22.63
CA TYR A 96 -3.66 -12.34 -22.43
C TYR A 96 -3.11 -11.12 -23.21
N GLY A 97 -2.16 -11.32 -24.13
CA GLY A 97 -1.58 -10.24 -24.94
C GLY A 97 -0.55 -9.36 -24.23
N TYR A 98 0.03 -9.83 -23.12
CA TYR A 98 1.08 -9.14 -22.38
C TYR A 98 2.44 -9.83 -22.53
N LYS A 99 3.52 -9.05 -22.46
CA LYS A 99 4.89 -9.56 -22.43
C LYS A 99 5.75 -8.70 -21.52
N GLU A 100 6.57 -9.32 -20.68
CA GLU A 100 7.55 -8.58 -19.89
C GLU A 100 8.73 -8.14 -20.77
N ILE A 101 9.14 -6.88 -20.61
CA ILE A 101 10.38 -6.36 -21.20
C ILE A 101 11.28 -5.96 -20.04
N ARG A 102 12.38 -6.70 -19.83
CA ARG A 102 13.38 -6.34 -18.85
C ARG A 102 14.25 -5.20 -19.39
N ILE A 103 14.23 -4.07 -18.69
CA ILE A 103 15.10 -2.94 -19.00
C ILE A 103 16.37 -3.09 -18.16
N ASN A 104 17.53 -3.22 -18.81
CA ASN A 104 18.81 -3.17 -18.12
C ASN A 104 19.09 -1.72 -17.73
N PHE A 105 18.78 -1.35 -16.49
CA PHE A 105 19.24 -0.10 -15.91
C PHE A 105 20.77 -0.16 -15.78
N LYS A 106 21.49 0.47 -16.71
CA LYS A 106 22.89 0.83 -16.45
C LYS A 106 22.86 1.84 -15.30
N LYS A 107 23.33 1.44 -14.11
CA LYS A 107 23.62 2.40 -13.03
C LYS A 107 24.43 3.53 -13.65
N LYS A 108 23.94 4.77 -13.60
CA LYS A 108 24.80 5.94 -13.84
C LYS A 108 25.92 5.81 -12.80
N LYS A 109 27.16 5.69 -13.29
CA LYS A 109 28.36 5.75 -12.46
C LYS A 109 28.43 7.09 -11.74
#